data_AF-A0A2G2ZFL4-F1
#
_entry.id   AF-A0A2G2ZFL4-F1
#
_cell.length_a   1.000
_cell.length_b   1.000
_cell.length_c   1.000
_cell.angle_alpha   90.00
_cell.angle_beta   90.00
_cell.angle_gamma   90.00
#
_symmetry.space_group_name_H-M   'P 1'
#
loop_
_entity.id
_entity.type
_entity.pdbx_description
1 polymer ?
#
loop_
_entity_poly.entity_id
_entity_poly.type
_entity_poly.pdbx_seq_one_letter_code
_entity_poly.pdbx_strand_id
1 'polypeptide(L)'
;MKLGASSTVVIFIKSSCCISHTIETLIRSFGTNPIVYELDTHSNGKQMEKALIELGYQPSVPAIFIGKELVGGANEIMSLNVSGKLKQMLIRANAIWV
;
A
#
# COMPACT_ATOMS: atom_id res chain seq x y z
N MET A 1 5.66 13.24 -24.23
CA MET A 1 6.15 12.93 -22.87
C MET A 1 5.52 11.62 -22.45
N LYS A 2 6.29 10.54 -22.43
CA LYS A 2 5.80 9.19 -22.12
C LYS A 2 5.78 9.09 -20.59
N LEU A 3 4.64 9.43 -19.99
CA LEU A 3 4.40 9.25 -18.55
C LEU A 3 4.62 7.77 -18.27
N GLY A 4 5.74 7.45 -17.60
CA GLY A 4 6.17 6.09 -17.37
C GLY A 4 5.03 5.26 -16.79
N ALA A 5 4.90 4.02 -17.24
CA ALA A 5 3.98 3.04 -16.70
C ALA A 5 3.98 3.16 -15.17
N SER A 6 2.84 3.52 -14.59
CA SER A 6 2.70 3.92 -13.19
C SER A 6 3.05 2.76 -12.25
N SER A 7 4.35 2.63 -11.97
CA SER A 7 4.98 1.74 -10.99
C SER A 7 4.70 2.25 -9.58
N THR A 8 3.43 2.31 -9.20
CA THR A 8 3.02 3.03 -7.99
C THR A 8 2.50 2.04 -6.97
N VAL A 9 3.27 1.87 -5.90
CA VAL A 9 2.74 1.31 -4.66
C VAL A 9 2.01 2.44 -3.94
N VAL A 10 0.74 2.23 -3.60
CA VAL A 10 -0.08 3.20 -2.86
C VAL A 10 -0.46 2.58 -1.54
N ILE A 11 -0.25 3.31 -0.45
CA ILE A 11 -0.53 2.86 0.91
C ILE A 11 -1.49 3.86 1.54
N PHE A 12 -2.65 3.38 1.97
CA PHE A 12 -3.60 4.17 2.76
C PHE A 12 -3.38 3.81 4.22
N ILE A 13 -3.09 4.81 5.06
CA ILE A 13 -2.75 4.64 6.46
C ILE A 13 -3.56 5.59 7.35
N LYS A 14 -3.48 5.38 8.66
CA LYS A 14 -3.83 6.40 9.65
C LYS A 14 -2.65 6.66 10.56
N SER A 15 -2.40 7.92 10.88
CA SER A 15 -1.31 8.35 11.78
C SER A 15 -1.50 7.79 13.20
N SER A 16 -2.74 7.48 13.59
CA SER A 16 -3.06 6.85 14.88
C SER A 16 -2.76 5.34 14.94
N CYS A 17 -2.24 4.72 13.87
CA CYS A 17 -2.05 3.27 13.76
C CYS A 17 -0.57 2.89 13.63
N CYS A 18 0.01 2.34 14.71
CA CYS A 18 1.43 1.91 14.75
C CYS A 18 1.78 0.90 13.65
N ILE A 19 0.85 0.00 13.33
CA ILE A 19 1.03 -1.06 12.31
C ILE A 19 1.24 -0.43 10.92
N SER A 20 0.59 0.70 10.65
CA SER A 20 0.70 1.36 9.35
C SER A 20 2.12 1.85 9.06
N HIS A 21 2.80 2.41 10.06
CA HIS A 21 4.21 2.82 9.94
C HIS A 21 5.15 1.64 9.71
N THR A 22 4.88 0.51 10.34
CA THR A 22 5.65 -0.73 10.12
C THR A 22 5.52 -1.21 8.67
N ILE A 23 4.31 -1.20 8.12
CA ILE A 23 4.06 -1.60 6.73
C ILE A 23 4.71 -0.63 5.75
N GLU A 24 4.58 0.68 5.97
CA GLU A 24 5.25 1.69 5.15
C GLU A 24 6.77 1.44 5.12
N THR A 25 7.37 1.26 6.30
CA THR A 25 8.82 1.02 6.43
C THR A 25 9.24 -0.27 5.73
N LEU A 26 8.46 -1.34 5.88
CA LEU A 26 8.71 -2.62 5.21
C LEU A 26 8.71 -2.46 3.69
N ILE A 27 7.69 -1.80 3.14
CA ILE A 27 7.57 -1.58 1.70
C ILE A 27 8.73 -0.71 1.19
N ARG A 28 9.09 0.36 1.90
CA ARG A 28 10.26 1.20 1.58
C ARG A 28 11.58 0.42 1.65
N SER A 29 11.72 -0.54 2.57
CA SER A 29 12.91 -1.38 2.72
C SER A 29 13.25 -2.19 1.45
N PHE A 30 12.26 -2.48 0.61
CA PHE A 30 12.49 -3.10 -0.70
C PHE A 30 13.10 -2.16 -1.75
N GLY A 31 13.31 -0.87 -1.44
CA GLY A 31 13.76 0.15 -2.39
C GLY A 31 12.61 0.75 -3.22
N THR A 32 11.36 0.57 -2.78
CA THR A 32 10.20 1.20 -3.42
C THR A 32 10.04 2.65 -2.98
N ASN A 33 9.37 3.45 -3.81
CA ASN A 33 8.90 4.78 -3.42
C ASN A 33 7.36 4.79 -3.36
N PRO A 34 6.74 4.31 -2.27
CA PRO A 34 5.30 4.26 -2.16
C PRO A 34 4.70 5.66 -1.98
N ILE A 35 3.52 5.88 -2.57
CA ILE A 35 2.66 7.02 -2.25
C ILE A 35 1.87 6.67 -1.00
N VAL A 36 1.95 7.51 0.02
CA VAL A 36 1.29 7.28 1.31
C VAL A 36 0.18 8.32 1.47
N TYR A 37 -1.04 7.85 1.73
CA TYR A 37 -2.20 8.68 2.03
C TYR A 37 -2.63 8.47 3.48
N GLU A 38 -2.45 9.49 4.30
CA GLU A 38 -2.89 9.50 5.71
C GLU A 38 -4.36 9.93 5.81
N LEU A 39 -5.26 8.98 6.04
CA LEU A 39 -6.71 9.20 5.97
C LEU A 39 -7.26 10.11 7.08
N ASP A 40 -6.56 10.25 8.21
CA ASP A 40 -6.97 11.10 9.31
C ASP A 40 -6.51 12.56 9.17
N THR A 41 -5.43 12.82 8.43
CA THR A 41 -4.90 14.17 8.20
C THR A 41 -5.29 14.73 6.83
N HIS A 42 -5.65 13.88 5.87
CA HIS A 42 -5.99 14.29 4.52
C HIS A 42 -7.41 14.86 4.42
N SER A 43 -7.57 15.95 3.66
CA SER A 43 -8.85 16.67 3.50
C SER A 43 -9.98 15.75 2.98
N ASN A 44 -9.63 14.82 2.09
CA ASN A 44 -10.53 13.83 1.51
C ASN A 44 -10.47 12.45 2.20
N GLY A 45 -9.74 12.32 3.31
CA GLY A 45 -9.46 11.04 3.93
C GLY A 45 -10.70 10.27 4.38
N LYS A 46 -11.76 10.95 4.87
CA LYS A 46 -13.06 10.31 5.17
C LYS A 46 -13.74 9.71 3.95
N GLN A 47 -13.64 10.37 2.78
CA GLN A 47 -14.23 9.85 1.54
C GLN A 47 -13.44 8.65 1.03
N MET A 48 -12.11 8.71 1.11
CA MET A 48 -11.22 7.62 0.74
C MET A 48 -11.41 6.40 1.64
N GLU A 49 -11.53 6.61 2.95
CA GLU A 49 -11.88 5.56 3.92
C GLU A 49 -13.21 4.89 3.58
N LYS A 50 -14.25 5.70 3.31
CA LYS A 50 -15.56 5.17 2.94
C LYS A 50 -15.47 4.31 1.68
N ALA A 51 -14.74 4.76 0.66
CA ALA A 51 -14.53 3.99 -0.56
C ALA A 51 -13.80 2.65 -0.29
N LEU A 52 -12.81 2.63 0.61
CA LEU A 52 -12.13 1.38 1.01
C LEU A 52 -13.09 0.41 1.72
N ILE A 53 -13.97 0.92 2.58
CA ILE A 53 -15.00 0.13 3.26
C ILE A 53 -16.03 -0.41 2.24
N GLU A 54 -16.46 0.40 1.27
CA GLU A 54 -17.37 -0.01 0.19
C GLU A 54 -16.74 -1.07 -0.73
N LEU A 55 -15.42 -1.06 -0.88
CA LEU A 55 -14.66 -2.13 -1.54
C LEU A 55 -14.52 -3.40 -0.68
N GLY A 56 -15.02 -3.39 0.56
CA GLY A 56 -15.03 -4.54 1.46
C GLY A 56 -13.84 -4.63 2.42
N TYR A 57 -13.04 -3.58 2.59
CA TYR A 57 -11.84 -3.62 3.43
C TYR A 57 -12.15 -3.19 4.86
N GLN A 58 -12.10 -4.16 5.78
CA GLN A 58 -12.25 -3.96 7.22
C GLN A 58 -11.16 -4.74 7.99
N PRO A 59 -10.30 -4.06 8.77
CA PRO A 59 -10.23 -2.60 8.95
C PRO A 59 -9.82 -1.88 7.64
N SER A 60 -10.27 -0.64 7.50
CA SER A 60 -10.01 0.20 6.32
C SER A 60 -8.52 0.52 6.10
N VAL A 61 -7.70 0.40 7.16
CA VAL A 61 -6.26 0.67 7.13
C VAL A 61 -5.44 -0.36 7.92
N PRO A 62 -4.18 -0.60 7.54
CA PRO A 62 -3.56 -0.12 6.31
C PRO A 62 -4.13 -0.83 5.08
N ALA A 63 -4.39 -0.12 3.99
CA ALA A 63 -4.78 -0.72 2.71
C ALA A 63 -3.69 -0.48 1.67
N ILE A 64 -3.19 -1.55 1.06
CA ILE A 64 -2.00 -1.51 0.22
C ILE A 64 -2.36 -1.92 -1.20
N PHE A 65 -2.08 -1.02 -2.15
CA PHE A 65 -2.21 -1.24 -3.58
C PHE A 65 -0.83 -1.32 -4.20
N ILE A 66 -0.60 -2.31 -5.06
CA ILE A 66 0.64 -2.46 -5.81
C ILE A 66 0.27 -2.38 -7.29
N GLY A 67 0.69 -1.30 -7.95
CA GLY A 67 0.30 -0.99 -9.32
C GLY A 67 -1.18 -0.57 -9.39
N LYS A 68 -2.05 -1.48 -9.84
CA LYS A 68 -3.52 -1.26 -9.94
C LYS A 68 -4.33 -2.29 -9.14
N GLU A 69 -3.64 -3.19 -8.45
CA GLU A 69 -4.27 -4.28 -7.70
C GLU A 69 -4.20 -3.99 -6.21
N LEU A 70 -5.31 -4.26 -5.54
CA LEU A 70 -5.41 -4.19 -4.09
C LEU A 70 -4.91 -5.49 -3.49
N VAL A 71 -3.82 -5.39 -2.73
CA VAL A 71 -3.11 -6.55 -2.19
C VAL A 71 -3.68 -6.96 -0.83
N GLY A 72 -4.14 -5.98 -0.04
CA GLY A 72 -4.82 -6.22 1.22
C GLY A 72 -4.27 -5.38 2.36
N GLY A 73 -4.44 -5.91 3.58
CA GLY A 73 -4.05 -5.24 4.81
C GLY A 73 -2.65 -5.60 5.32
N ALA A 74 -2.38 -5.24 6.58
CA ALA A 74 -1.11 -5.56 7.23
C ALA A 74 -0.82 -7.08 7.27
N ASN A 75 -1.83 -7.89 7.58
CA ASN A 75 -1.68 -9.35 7.67
C ASN A 75 -1.33 -9.96 6.32
N GLU A 76 -1.99 -9.53 5.24
CA GLU A 76 -1.71 -10.01 3.88
C GLU A 76 -0.30 -9.63 3.45
N ILE A 77 0.12 -8.37 3.67
CA ILE A 77 1.49 -7.94 3.34
C ILE A 77 2.53 -8.72 4.13
N MET A 78 2.31 -8.94 5.43
CA MET A 78 3.23 -9.75 6.25
C MET A 78 3.28 -11.19 5.76
N SER A 79 2.14 -11.78 5.40
CA SER A 79 2.07 -13.16 4.87
C SER A 79 2.79 -13.28 3.52
N LEU A 80 2.64 -12.28 2.64
CA LEU A 80 3.34 -12.19 1.36
C LEU A 80 4.85 -11.97 1.54
N ASN A 81 5.25 -11.22 2.57
CA ASN A 81 6.64 -11.01 2.92
C ASN A 81 7.30 -12.31 3.38
N VAL A 82 6.68 -13.02 4.33
CA VAL A 82 7.18 -14.31 4.86
C VAL A 82 7.24 -15.39 3.77
N SER A 83 6.27 -15.40 2.85
CA SER A 83 6.26 -16.35 1.72
C SER A 83 7.19 -15.93 0.56
N GLY A 84 7.86 -14.79 0.64
CA GLY A 84 8.73 -14.25 -0.42
C GLY A 84 7.98 -13.74 -1.67
N LYS A 85 6.65 -13.84 -1.70
CA LYS A 85 5.80 -13.42 -2.82
C LYS A 85 5.72 -11.89 -2.96
N LEU A 86 5.86 -11.15 -1.87
CA LEU A 86 5.80 -9.69 -1.87
C LEU A 86 6.84 -9.08 -2.83
N LYS A 87 8.09 -9.54 -2.74
CA LYS A 87 9.16 -9.10 -3.65
C LYS A 87 8.83 -9.37 -5.12
N GLN A 88 8.27 -10.53 -5.42
CA GLN A 88 7.86 -10.89 -6.78
C GLN A 88 6.72 -10.00 -7.30
N MET A 89 5.75 -9.63 -6.45
CA MET A 89 4.69 -8.71 -6.81
C MET A 89 5.23 -7.31 -7.10
N LEU A 90 6.16 -6.82 -6.28
CA LEU A 90 6.81 -5.52 -6.48
C LEU A 90 7.61 -5.47 -7.79
N ILE A 91 8.33 -6.54 -8.14
CA ILE A 91 9.04 -6.66 -9.43
C ILE A 91 8.04 -6.65 -10.59
N ARG A 92 6.98 -7.46 -10.52
CA ARG A 92 5.94 -7.54 -11.58
C ARG A 92 5.24 -6.20 -11.81
N ALA A 93 5.08 -5.41 -10.75
CA ALA A 93 4.50 -4.07 -10.82
C ALA A 93 5.51 -2.98 -11.22
N ASN A 94 6.75 -3.35 -11.60
CA ASN A 94 7.87 -2.44 -11.87
C ASN A 94 8.15 -1.45 -10.72
N ALA A 95 7.77 -1.79 -9.49
CA ALA A 95 7.97 -0.96 -8.31
C ALA A 95 9.40 -1.04 -7.76
N ILE A 96 10.13 -2.12 -8.09
CA ILE A 96 11.55 -2.31 -7.81
C ILE A 96 12.22 -2.96 -9.02
N TRP A 97 13.51 -2.67 -9.20
CA TRP A 97 14.36 -3.25 -10.24
C TRP A 97 15.47 -4.06 -9.57
N VAL A 98 15.72 -5.28 -10.05
CA VAL A 98 16.81 -6.17 -9.58
C VAL A 98 17.84 -6.32 -10.68
#